data_AF-E9S985-F1
#
_entry.id   AF-E9S985-F1
#
_cell.length_a   1.000
_cell.length_b   1.000
_cell.length_c   1.000
_cell.angle_alpha   90.00
_cell.angle_beta   90.00
_cell.angle_gamma   90.00
#
_symmetry.space_group_name_H-M   'P 1'
#
loop_
_entity.id
_entity.type
_entity.pdbx_description
1 polymer ?
#
loop_
_entity_poly.entity_id
_entity_poly.type
_entity_poly.pdbx_seq_one_letter_code
_entity_poly.pdbx_strand_id
1 'polypeptide(L)'
;MIGWLMIGLSFVLMLGSIVLGVWDGIRNDYGFWQFLLRFVIMLLGLKAFDIGFFDWVLLCNNGFHFFSHYYPETNGVYGRHLFGYNWKTHLAHIVLNFPFAALLSWISTLI
;
A
#
# COMPACT_ATOMS: atom_id res chain seq x y z
N MET A 1 -18.62 0.21 -13.12
CA MET A 1 -19.07 -0.44 -11.85
C MET A 1 -17.92 -1.19 -11.16
N ILE A 2 -17.13 -2.01 -11.88
CA ILE A 2 -15.99 -2.77 -11.31
C ILE A 2 -14.96 -1.88 -10.59
N GLY A 3 -14.58 -0.73 -11.16
CA GLY A 3 -13.62 0.19 -10.51
C GLY A 3 -14.09 0.74 -9.16
N TRP A 4 -15.38 1.05 -9.02
CA TRP A 4 -15.96 1.49 -7.74
C TRP A 4 -15.92 0.40 -6.67
N LEU A 5 -16.13 -0.87 -7.09
CA LEU A 5 -16.04 -2.02 -6.21
C LEU A 5 -14.59 -2.26 -5.74
N MET A 6 -13.61 -2.10 -6.63
CA MET A 6 -12.20 -2.20 -6.25
C MET A 6 -11.78 -1.12 -5.25
N ILE A 7 -12.21 0.13 -5.45
CA ILE A 7 -11.93 1.23 -4.51
C ILE A 7 -12.53 0.92 -3.14
N GLY A 8 -13.82 0.52 -3.10
CA GLY A 8 -14.48 0.16 -1.85
C GLY A 8 -13.77 -0.98 -1.13
N LEU A 9 -13.39 -2.03 -1.86
CA LEU A 9 -12.66 -3.17 -1.31
C LEU A 9 -11.28 -2.77 -0.76
N SER A 10 -10.53 -1.93 -1.48
CA SER A 10 -9.22 -1.43 -1.03
C SER A 10 -9.31 -0.66 0.28
N PHE A 11 -10.32 0.22 0.44
CA PHE A 11 -10.53 0.95 1.69
C PHE A 11 -10.86 0.01 2.86
N VAL A 12 -11.73 -0.97 2.63
CA VAL A 12 -12.10 -1.97 3.65
C VAL A 12 -10.88 -2.79 4.08
N LEU A 13 -10.07 -3.27 3.13
CA LEU A 13 -8.87 -4.05 3.43
C LEU A 13 -7.81 -3.22 4.16
N MET A 14 -7.63 -1.96 3.77
CA MET A 14 -6.66 -1.06 4.39
C MET A 14 -7.05 -0.71 5.84
N LEU A 15 -8.33 -0.39 6.09
CA LEU A 15 -8.82 -0.15 7.45
C LEU A 15 -8.80 -1.44 8.29
N GLY A 16 -9.21 -2.57 7.71
CA GLY A 16 -9.19 -3.87 8.37
C GLY A 16 -7.78 -4.28 8.81
N SER A 17 -6.77 -4.06 7.96
CA SER A 17 -5.36 -4.29 8.28
C SER A 17 -4.91 -3.51 9.53
N ILE A 18 -5.29 -2.23 9.64
CA ILE A 18 -4.93 -1.40 10.80
C ILE A 18 -5.63 -1.93 12.06
N VAL A 19 -6.94 -2.17 12.00
CA VAL A 19 -7.72 -2.66 13.15
C VAL A 19 -7.19 -4.01 13.65
N LEU A 20 -6.89 -4.94 12.74
CA LEU A 20 -6.31 -6.24 13.11
C LEU A 20 -4.91 -6.09 13.70
N GLY A 21 -4.09 -5.18 13.17
CA GLY A 21 -2.76 -4.88 13.69
C GLY A 21 -2.79 -4.34 15.12
N VAL A 22 -3.75 -3.45 15.42
CA VAL A 22 -3.97 -2.91 16.78
C VAL A 22 -4.49 -4.00 17.71
N TRP A 23 -5.55 -4.71 17.31
CA TRP A 23 -6.19 -5.77 18.11
C TRP A 23 -5.21 -6.86 18.53
N ASP A 24 -4.40 -7.34 17.59
CA ASP A 24 -3.38 -8.36 17.87
C ASP A 24 -2.25 -7.81 18.75
N GLY A 25 -1.92 -6.52 18.64
CA GLY A 25 -0.91 -5.92 19.52
C GLY A 25 -1.39 -5.72 20.96
N ILE A 26 -2.67 -5.35 21.15
CA ILE A 26 -3.28 -5.26 22.49
C ILE A 26 -3.29 -6.66 23.15
N ARG A 27 -3.67 -7.70 22.40
CA ARG A 27 -3.75 -9.07 22.91
C ARG A 27 -2.39 -9.64 23.34
N ASN A 28 -1.30 -9.17 22.75
CA ASN A 28 0.05 -9.64 23.03
C ASN A 28 0.87 -8.65 23.89
N ASP A 29 0.23 -7.66 24.53
CA ASP A 29 0.86 -6.65 25.39
C ASP A 29 2.09 -5.97 24.75
N TYR A 30 1.95 -5.56 23.49
CA TYR A 30 3.07 -4.96 22.77
C TYR A 30 3.45 -3.57 23.28
N GLY A 31 4.75 -3.34 23.40
CA GLY A 31 5.29 -2.00 23.68
C GLY A 31 5.30 -1.10 22.43
N PHE A 32 5.53 0.20 22.63
CA PHE A 32 5.58 1.21 21.55
C PHE A 32 6.47 0.78 20.37
N TRP A 33 7.69 0.32 20.65
CA TRP A 33 8.64 -0.06 19.59
C TRP A 33 8.19 -1.28 18.79
N GLN A 34 7.46 -2.21 19.41
CA GLN A 34 6.94 -3.40 18.74
C GLN A 34 5.77 -3.04 17.83
N PHE A 35 4.87 -2.15 18.27
CA PHE A 35 3.82 -1.58 17.43
C PHE A 35 4.40 -0.80 16.26
N LEU A 36 5.37 0.09 16.50
CA LEU A 36 5.99 0.93 15.49
C LEU A 36 6.66 0.08 14.41
N LEU A 37 7.48 -0.89 14.81
CA LEU A 37 8.18 -1.76 13.87
C LEU A 37 7.18 -2.58 13.02
N ARG A 38 6.09 -3.06 13.62
CA ARG A 38 5.06 -3.80 12.91
C ARG A 38 4.29 -2.94 11.90
N PHE A 39 3.89 -1.73 12.27
CA PHE A 39 3.23 -0.79 11.35
C PHE A 39 4.16 -0.35 10.22
N VAL A 40 5.45 -0.12 10.52
CA VAL A 40 6.46 0.18 9.50
C VAL A 40 6.62 -0.99 8.53
N ILE A 41 6.70 -2.23 9.00
CA ILE A 41 6.78 -3.41 8.14
C ILE A 41 5.52 -3.55 7.27
N MET A 42 4.32 -3.36 7.83
CA MET A 42 3.08 -3.39 7.07
C MET A 42 3.05 -2.32 5.98
N LEU A 43 3.42 -1.07 6.28
CA LEU A 43 3.47 0.01 5.30
C LEU A 43 4.51 -0.24 4.20
N LEU A 44 5.69 -0.72 4.57
CA LEU A 44 6.74 -1.08 3.60
C LEU A 44 6.28 -2.25 2.72
N GLY A 45 5.62 -3.26 3.29
CA GLY A 45 5.07 -4.40 2.57
C GLY A 45 3.99 -3.97 1.57
N LEU A 46 3.04 -3.13 1.99
CA LEU A 46 2.01 -2.58 1.12
C LEU A 46 2.63 -1.75 -0.01
N LYS A 47 3.62 -0.90 0.30
CA LYS A 47 4.32 -0.09 -0.71
C LYS A 47 5.12 -0.96 -1.69
N ALA A 48 5.77 -2.01 -1.20
CA ALA A 48 6.50 -2.96 -2.04
C ALA A 48 5.55 -3.74 -2.95
N PHE A 49 4.38 -4.13 -2.45
CA PHE A 49 3.33 -4.73 -3.26
C PHE A 49 2.82 -3.76 -4.33
N ASP A 50 2.59 -2.49 -3.99
CA ASP A 50 2.14 -1.50 -4.98
C ASP A 50 3.14 -1.32 -6.12
N ILE A 51 4.43 -1.18 -5.79
CA ILE A 51 5.48 -1.01 -6.80
C ILE A 51 5.69 -2.30 -7.61
N GLY A 52 5.76 -3.45 -6.94
CA GLY A 52 6.04 -4.72 -7.59
C GLY A 52 4.86 -5.28 -8.38
N PHE A 53 3.64 -5.16 -7.87
CA PHE A 53 2.46 -5.71 -8.51
C PHE A 53 1.75 -4.68 -9.39
N PHE A 54 1.36 -3.52 -8.86
CA PHE A 54 0.64 -2.53 -9.66
C PHE A 54 1.56 -1.87 -10.71
N ASP A 55 2.71 -1.32 -10.31
CA ASP A 55 3.57 -0.60 -11.26
C ASP A 55 4.32 -1.54 -12.22
N TRP A 56 4.84 -2.66 -11.72
CA TRP A 56 5.63 -3.56 -12.58
C TRP A 56 4.77 -4.59 -13.33
N VAL A 57 3.99 -5.43 -12.63
CA VAL A 57 3.20 -6.51 -13.27
C VAL A 57 2.03 -5.93 -14.07
N LEU A 58 1.25 -5.04 -13.45
CA LEU A 58 -0.02 -4.56 -14.02
C LEU A 58 0.19 -3.45 -15.05
N LEU A 59 1.08 -2.47 -14.78
CA LEU A 59 1.32 -1.32 -15.64
C LEU A 59 2.45 -1.51 -16.65
N CYS A 60 3.63 -2.01 -16.24
CA CYS A 60 4.81 -2.04 -17.14
C CYS A 60 4.98 -3.33 -17.95
N ASN A 61 4.51 -4.47 -17.44
CA ASN A 61 4.66 -5.76 -18.13
C ASN A 61 3.40 -6.17 -18.92
N ASN A 62 2.38 -5.31 -19.02
CA ASN A 62 1.08 -5.63 -19.63
C ASN A 62 0.47 -6.96 -19.11
N GLY A 63 0.77 -7.33 -17.86
CA GLY A 63 0.80 -8.73 -17.41
C GLY A 63 -0.48 -9.52 -17.67
N PHE A 64 -1.65 -8.94 -17.41
CA PHE A 64 -2.95 -9.62 -17.61
C PHE A 64 -3.79 -9.03 -18.75
N HIS A 65 -3.24 -8.12 -19.57
CA HIS A 65 -4.04 -7.30 -20.51
C HIS A 65 -5.24 -6.59 -19.84
N PHE A 66 -5.21 -6.37 -18.53
CA PHE A 66 -6.34 -5.81 -17.78
C PHE A 66 -6.72 -4.42 -18.32
N PHE A 67 -5.75 -3.51 -18.42
CA PHE A 67 -5.99 -2.18 -18.98
C PHE A 67 -6.27 -2.22 -20.49
N SER A 68 -5.59 -3.07 -21.27
CA SER A 68 -5.90 -3.21 -22.70
C SER A 68 -7.31 -3.75 -22.97
N HIS A 69 -7.86 -4.57 -22.08
CA HIS A 69 -9.18 -5.17 -22.23
C HIS A 69 -10.30 -4.24 -21.78
N TYR A 70 -10.11 -3.55 -20.64
CA TYR A 70 -11.14 -2.65 -20.09
C TYR A 70 -11.03 -1.21 -20.58
N TYR A 71 -9.85 -0.76 -21.01
CA TYR A 71 -9.53 0.63 -21.39
C TYR A 71 -8.54 0.68 -22.57
N PRO A 72 -8.91 0.20 -23.77
CA PRO A 72 -7.98 0.08 -24.91
C PRO A 72 -7.31 1.40 -25.34
N GLU A 73 -7.92 2.55 -25.04
CA GLU A 73 -7.37 3.90 -25.24
C GLU A 73 -6.06 4.16 -24.49
N THR A 74 -5.76 3.34 -23.47
CA THR A 74 -4.56 3.45 -22.65
C THR A 74 -3.31 2.84 -23.27
N ASN A 75 -3.46 1.92 -24.23
CA ASN A 75 -2.38 1.06 -24.72
C ASN A 75 -1.13 1.76 -25.29
N GLY A 76 -1.23 3.02 -25.71
CA GLY A 76 -0.08 3.80 -26.21
C GLY A 76 0.69 4.59 -25.14
N VAL A 77 0.15 4.69 -23.91
CA VAL A 77 0.71 5.54 -22.85
C VAL A 77 1.52 4.73 -21.84
N TYR A 78 1.12 3.48 -21.59
CA TYR A 78 1.76 2.63 -20.57
C TYR A 78 2.89 1.80 -21.17
N GLY A 79 4.07 1.82 -20.53
CA GLY A 79 5.21 1.04 -20.97
C GLY A 79 6.35 1.03 -19.96
N ARG A 80 7.34 0.15 -20.18
CA ARG A 80 8.51 -0.06 -19.30
C ARG A 80 9.33 1.21 -18.99
N HIS A 81 9.20 2.25 -19.80
CA HIS A 81 9.87 3.54 -19.59
C HIS A 81 9.31 4.35 -18.41
N LEU A 82 8.09 4.05 -17.96
CA LEU A 82 7.51 4.64 -16.74
C LEU A 82 8.09 4.01 -15.47
N PHE A 83 8.62 2.78 -15.58
CA PHE A 83 9.24 2.08 -14.46
C PHE A 83 10.55 2.77 -14.09
N GLY A 84 10.55 3.47 -12.95
CA GLY A 84 11.71 4.17 -12.42
C GLY A 84 11.64 5.70 -12.48
N TYR A 85 10.74 6.29 -13.28
CA TYR A 85 10.57 7.76 -13.30
C TYR A 85 10.08 8.30 -11.94
N ASN A 86 9.29 7.50 -11.21
CA ASN A 86 8.60 7.94 -10.00
C ASN A 86 9.26 7.49 -8.67
N TRP A 87 10.46 6.89 -8.69
CA TRP A 87 11.11 6.35 -7.49
C TRP A 87 11.26 7.39 -6.37
N LYS A 88 11.60 8.64 -6.72
CA LYS A 88 11.67 9.76 -5.78
C LYS A 88 10.33 10.01 -5.07
N THR A 89 9.22 9.88 -5.79
CA THR A 89 7.86 10.02 -5.26
C THR A 89 7.51 8.85 -4.33
N HIS A 90 7.88 7.61 -4.70
CA HIS A 90 7.70 6.47 -3.79
C HIS A 90 8.50 6.62 -2.50
N LEU A 91 9.73 7.13 -2.58
CA LEU A 91 10.59 7.41 -1.43
C LEU A 91 10.01 8.53 -0.55
N ALA A 92 9.52 9.62 -1.16
CA ALA A 92 8.84 10.69 -0.44
C ALA A 92 7.59 10.17 0.30
N HIS A 93 6.79 9.30 -0.32
CA HIS A 93 5.63 8.71 0.32
C HIS A 93 6.04 7.80 1.50
N ILE A 94 7.13 7.04 1.38
CA ILE A 94 7.64 6.21 2.50
C ILE A 94 8.05 7.10 3.67
N VAL A 95 8.82 8.17 3.40
CA VAL A 95 9.28 9.11 4.43
C VAL A 95 8.09 9.80 5.10
N LEU A 96 7.07 10.21 4.34
CA LEU A 96 5.88 10.88 4.86
C LEU A 96 4.95 9.92 5.63
N ASN A 97 4.92 8.63 5.29
CA ASN A 97 4.12 7.64 6.00
C ASN A 97 4.75 7.18 7.32
N PHE A 98 6.05 7.40 7.52
CA PHE A 98 6.76 7.07 8.77
C PHE A 98 6.20 7.79 10.02
N PRO A 99 5.97 9.12 10.02
CA PRO A 99 5.32 9.79 11.16
C PRO A 99 3.89 9.31 11.39
N PHE A 100 3.17 8.87 10.35
CA PHE A 100 1.84 8.30 10.50
C PHE A 100 1.87 6.96 11.25
N ALA A 101 2.83 6.08 10.95
CA ALA A 101 3.07 4.87 11.72
C ALA A 101 3.45 5.17 13.18
N ALA A 102 4.27 6.19 13.41
CA ALA A 102 4.65 6.60 14.76
C ALA A 102 3.45 7.10 15.58
N LEU A 103 2.57 7.91 14.96
CA LEU A 103 1.33 8.36 15.59
C LEU A 103 0.37 7.21 15.88
N LEU A 104 0.16 6.30 14.93
CA LEU A 104 -0.68 5.11 15.14
C LEU A 104 -0.14 4.22 16.25
N SER A 105 1.17 3.98 16.27
CA SER A 105 1.83 3.21 17.33
C SER A 105 1.64 3.86 18.70
N TRP A 106 1.78 5.18 18.77
CA TRP A 106 1.56 5.92 20.01
C TRP A 106 0.12 5.81 20.51
N ILE A 107 -0.85 6.02 19.62
CA ILE A 107 -2.28 5.87 19.96
C ILE A 107 -2.56 4.44 20.42
N SER A 108 -1.99 3.45 19.75
CA SER A 108 -2.18 2.02 20.10
C SER A 108 -1.63 1.67 21.47
N THR A 109 -0.57 2.34 21.94
CA THR A 109 -0.05 2.15 23.30
C THR A 109 -0.85 2.85 24.40
N LEU A 110 -1.77 3.75 24.03
CA LEU A 110 -2.65 4.43 24.99
C LEU A 110 -3.98 3.67 25.20
N ILE A 111 -4.25 2.67 24.36
CA ILE A 111 -5.44 1.80 24.40
C ILE A 111 -5.07 0.53 25.17
#